data_AF-A0A7K9PAP2-F1
#
_entry.id   AF-A0A7K9PAP2-F1
#
_cell.length_a   1.000
_cell.length_b   1.000
_cell.length_c   1.000
_cell.angle_alpha   90.00
_cell.angle_beta   90.00
_cell.angle_gamma   90.00
#
_symmetry.space_group_name_H-M   'P 1'
#
loop_
_entity.id
_entity.type
_entity.pdbx_description
1 polymer ?
#
loop_
_entity_poly.entity_id
_entity_poly.type
_entity_poly.pdbx_seq_one_letter_code
_entity_poly.pdbx_strand_id
1 'polypeptide(L)'
;APCEYEGKQFSLGESWLSTNCLLCTCLHPIGVGCCETTQHPIDFPDWCEAHYDSQTCQISVVQKANPSLPCVKSVEHEWGSAG
;
A
#
# COMPACT_ATOMS: atom_id res chain seq x y z
N ALA A 1 -27.00 -4.90 8.44
CA ALA A 1 -26.90 -3.42 8.49
C ALA A 1 -25.70 -3.00 7.65
N PRO A 2 -25.73 -1.83 6.99
CA PRO A 2 -24.54 -1.25 6.37
C PRO A 2 -23.47 -0.91 7.44
N CYS A 3 -22.21 -0.81 7.02
CA CYS A 3 -21.13 -0.34 7.88
C CYS A 3 -21.01 1.18 7.79
N GLU A 4 -20.55 1.83 8.88
CA GLU A 4 -20.16 3.24 8.86
C GLU A 4 -18.66 3.35 9.10
N TYR A 5 -17.96 4.11 8.25
CA TYR A 5 -16.53 4.38 8.35
C TYR A 5 -16.24 5.82 7.93
N GLU A 6 -15.58 6.59 8.80
CA GLU A 6 -15.26 8.02 8.58
C GLU A 6 -16.49 8.86 8.14
N GLY A 7 -17.66 8.56 8.69
CA GLY A 7 -18.92 9.25 8.37
C GLY A 7 -19.55 8.87 7.03
N LYS A 8 -19.01 7.87 6.31
CA LYS A 8 -19.60 7.29 5.10
C LYS A 8 -20.21 5.93 5.38
N GLN A 9 -21.31 5.62 4.69
CA GLN A 9 -21.95 4.30 4.77
C GLN A 9 -21.48 3.41 3.62
N PHE A 10 -21.22 2.14 3.95
CA PHE A 10 -20.76 1.11 3.02
C PHE A 10 -21.68 -0.11 3.11
N SER A 11 -21.99 -0.69 1.96
CA SER A 11 -22.82 -1.89 1.86
C SER A 11 -22.05 -3.14 2.28
N LEU A 12 -22.75 -4.17 2.73
CA LEU A 12 -22.11 -5.46 3.02
C LEU A 12 -21.44 -6.02 1.76
N GLY A 13 -20.17 -6.45 1.90
CA GLY A 13 -19.32 -6.92 0.82
C GLY A 13 -18.58 -5.82 0.05
N GLU A 14 -18.94 -4.54 0.26
CA GLU A 14 -18.25 -3.42 -0.37
C GLU A 14 -16.82 -3.31 0.17
N SER A 15 -15.87 -3.04 -0.74
CA SER A 15 -14.46 -2.81 -0.42
C SER A 15 -13.99 -1.47 -0.96
N TRP A 16 -13.17 -0.76 -0.20
CA TRP A 16 -12.66 0.56 -0.55
C TRP A 16 -11.24 0.76 -0.03
N LEU A 17 -10.47 1.60 -0.72
CA LEU A 17 -9.17 2.06 -0.24
C LEU A 17 -9.38 3.28 0.66
N SER A 18 -8.88 3.22 1.89
CA SER A 18 -8.93 4.34 2.83
C SER A 18 -7.85 5.39 2.50
N THR A 19 -7.99 6.56 3.12
CA THR A 19 -7.00 7.66 3.04
C THR A 19 -5.65 7.28 3.63
N ASN A 20 -5.60 6.25 4.49
CA ASN A 20 -4.39 5.71 5.09
C ASN A 20 -3.88 4.46 4.35
N CYS A 21 -4.27 4.28 3.08
CA CYS A 21 -3.83 3.18 2.23
C CYS A 21 -4.13 1.78 2.80
N LEU A 22 -5.24 1.67 3.52
CA LEU A 22 -5.78 0.40 3.97
C LEU A 22 -6.89 -0.04 3.02
N LEU A 23 -6.86 -1.28 2.57
CA LEU A 23 -8.01 -1.89 1.92
C LEU A 23 -9.00 -2.33 2.99
N CYS A 24 -10.12 -1.64 3.04
CA CYS A 24 -11.20 -1.92 3.97
C CYS A 24 -12.35 -2.64 3.27
N THR A 25 -13.02 -3.53 4.00
CA THR A 25 -14.21 -4.26 3.54
C THR A 25 -15.27 -4.26 4.63
N CYS A 26 -16.53 -4.04 4.25
CA CYS A 26 -17.66 -4.18 5.16
C CYS A 26 -18.11 -5.65 5.21
N LEU A 27 -17.86 -6.31 6.34
CA LEU A 27 -18.07 -7.75 6.53
C LEU A 27 -19.15 -8.01 7.59
N HIS A 28 -19.95 -9.06 7.39
CA HIS A 28 -20.85 -9.58 8.43
C HIS A 28 -20.22 -10.80 9.11
N PRO A 29 -20.34 -10.99 10.44
CA PRO A 29 -20.98 -10.12 11.44
C PRO A 29 -20.06 -9.04 12.04
N ILE A 30 -18.83 -8.91 11.52
CA ILE A 30 -17.71 -8.23 12.19
C ILE A 30 -17.79 -6.70 12.09
N GLY A 31 -18.38 -6.15 11.03
CA GLY A 31 -18.32 -4.72 10.70
C GLY A 31 -17.21 -4.43 9.70
N VAL A 32 -16.50 -3.31 9.86
CA VAL A 32 -15.41 -2.92 8.95
C VAL A 32 -14.12 -3.62 9.33
N GLY A 33 -13.55 -4.40 8.42
CA GLY A 33 -12.18 -4.92 8.52
C GLY A 33 -11.27 -4.19 7.55
N CYS A 34 -10.06 -3.80 7.97
CA CYS A 34 -9.09 -3.13 7.12
C CYS A 34 -7.74 -3.85 7.17
N CYS A 35 -7.09 -3.97 6.02
CA CYS A 35 -5.76 -4.54 5.88
C CYS A 35 -4.84 -3.56 5.17
N GLU A 36 -3.58 -3.49 5.61
CA GLU A 36 -2.56 -2.75 4.90
C GLU A 36 -2.18 -3.48 3.60
N THR A 37 -2.18 -2.76 2.48
CA THR A 37 -1.84 -3.32 1.16
C THR A 37 -0.46 -2.94 0.67
N THR A 38 0.25 -2.07 1.41
CA THR A 38 1.56 -1.56 1.02
C THR A 38 2.62 -2.63 1.23
N GLN A 39 3.47 -2.84 0.22
CA GLN A 39 4.61 -3.73 0.32
C GLN A 39 5.77 -2.98 0.95
N HIS A 40 6.14 -3.37 2.17
CA HIS A 40 7.25 -2.76 2.89
C HIS A 40 8.58 -3.41 2.47
N PRO A 41 9.49 -2.68 1.81
CA PRO A 41 10.79 -3.20 1.46
C PRO A 41 11.62 -3.38 2.75
N ILE A 42 12.06 -4.61 3.00
CA ILE A 42 12.81 -4.97 4.22
C ILE A 42 14.31 -4.77 3.98
N ASP A 43 14.80 -5.17 2.81
CA ASP A 43 16.23 -5.20 2.49
C ASP A 43 16.58 -4.27 1.32
N PHE A 44 17.15 -3.11 1.66
CA PHE A 44 17.75 -2.15 0.73
C PHE A 44 19.05 -1.54 1.30
N PRO A 45 19.96 -1.03 0.45
CA PRO A 45 21.23 -0.48 0.91
C PRO A 45 21.09 0.71 1.87
N ASP A 46 22.07 0.92 2.76
CA ASP A 46 22.02 2.02 3.75
C ASP A 46 22.00 3.44 3.15
N TRP A 47 22.40 3.61 1.89
CA TRP A 47 22.31 4.90 1.17
C TRP A 47 20.92 5.17 0.58
N CYS A 48 19.98 4.25 0.80
CA CYS A 48 18.60 4.34 0.36
C CYS A 48 17.64 4.52 1.52
N GLU A 49 16.44 5.03 1.23
CA GLU A 49 15.33 5.13 2.16
C GLU A 49 14.02 4.75 1.47
N ALA A 50 13.06 4.26 2.26
CA ALA A 50 11.72 3.98 1.79
C ALA A 50 10.93 5.30 1.71
N HIS A 51 10.40 5.61 0.53
CA HIS A 51 9.54 6.74 0.27
C HIS A 51 8.10 6.25 0.11
N TYR A 52 7.21 6.77 0.96
CA TYR A 52 5.79 6.46 0.95
C TYR A 52 5.02 7.50 0.14
N ASP A 53 4.32 7.05 -0.90
CA ASP A 53 3.38 7.88 -1.66
C ASP A 53 1.95 7.59 -1.19
N SER A 54 1.38 8.55 -0.45
CA SER A 54 0.01 8.45 0.07
C SER A 54 -1.07 8.60 -1.00
N GLN A 55 -0.75 9.13 -2.18
CA GLN A 55 -1.71 9.30 -3.26
C GLN A 55 -1.88 8.00 -4.05
N THR A 56 -0.79 7.27 -4.26
CA THR A 56 -0.79 5.99 -4.99
C THR A 56 -0.79 4.77 -4.07
N CYS A 57 -0.59 4.98 -2.77
CA CYS A 57 -0.46 3.92 -1.77
C CYS A 57 0.68 2.94 -2.09
N GLN A 58 1.79 3.47 -2.60
CA GLN A 58 2.97 2.70 -2.96
C GLN A 58 4.17 3.12 -2.10
N ILE A 59 5.05 2.14 -1.86
CA ILE A 59 6.34 2.38 -1.23
C ILE A 59 7.40 2.12 -2.28
N SER A 60 8.23 3.13 -2.54
CA SER A 60 9.42 3.00 -3.38
C SER A 60 10.67 3.13 -2.53
N VAL A 61 11.80 2.61 -3.01
CA VAL A 61 13.09 2.82 -2.37
C VAL A 61 13.85 3.84 -3.21
N VAL A 62 14.24 4.96 -2.60
CA VAL A 62 14.88 6.09 -3.26
C VAL A 62 16.22 6.42 -2.60
N GLN A 63 17.06 7.18 -3.30
CA GLN A 63 18.35 7.61 -2.78
C GLN A 63 18.19 8.67 -1.70
N LYS A 64 18.85 8.50 -0.54
CA LYS A 64 18.90 9.55 0.50
C LYS A 64 19.48 10.87 -0.01
N ALA A 65 20.45 10.80 -0.92
CA ALA A 65 21.09 11.99 -1.50
C ALA A 65 20.21 12.69 -2.56
N ASN A 66 19.29 11.96 -3.19
CA ASN A 66 18.38 12.49 -4.20
C ASN A 66 17.09 11.64 -4.29
N PRO A 67 16.04 12.01 -3.55
CA PRO A 67 14.79 11.25 -3.50
C PRO A 67 14.06 11.11 -4.85
N SER A 68 14.41 11.91 -5.86
CA SER A 68 13.86 11.76 -7.22
C SER A 68 14.44 10.57 -7.99
N LEU A 69 15.50 9.93 -7.47
CA LEU A 69 16.15 8.79 -8.10
C LEU A 69 15.82 7.48 -7.35
N PRO A 70 15.36 6.44 -8.06
CA PRO A 70 15.15 5.14 -7.44
C PRO A 70 16.49 4.51 -7.05
N CYS A 71 16.46 3.71 -6.01
CA CYS A 71 17.53 2.77 -5.74
C CYS A 71 17.42 1.58 -6.69
N VAL A 72 18.17 1.65 -7.79
CA VAL A 72 18.35 0.50 -8.67
C VAL A 72 19.14 -0.57 -7.91
N LYS A 73 18.49 -1.70 -7.58
CA LYS A 73 19.23 -2.95 -7.45
C LYS A 73 19.80 -3.22 -8.83
N SER A 74 21.10 -3.47 -8.95
CA SER A 74 21.72 -4.02 -10.14
C SER A 74 21.21 -5.45 -10.37
N VAL A 75 19.91 -5.60 -10.67
CA VAL A 75 19.25 -6.84 -11.08
C VAL A 75 18.10 -6.43 -12.00
N GLU A 76 18.44 -6.07 -13.23
CA GLU A 76 17.64 -6.55 -14.35
C GLU A 76 17.60 -8.08 -14.25
N HIS A 77 16.54 -8.63 -13.65
CA HIS A 77 15.90 -9.88 -14.05
C HIS A 77 14.71 -10.20 -13.11
N GLU A 78 13.54 -10.23 -13.74
CA GLU A 78 12.40 -11.10 -13.40
C GLU A 78 11.64 -10.82 -12.09
N TRP A 79 10.82 -9.75 -12.06
CA TRP A 79 9.52 -9.86 -11.39
C TRP A 79 8.56 -10.49 -12.39
N GLY A 80 8.23 -11.77 -12.17
CA GLY A 80 7.52 -12.61 -13.11
C GLY A 80 6.29 -11.95 -13.73
N SER A 81 6.24 -12.00 -15.07
CA SER A 81 4.99 -12.10 -15.80
C SER A 81 4.17 -13.23 -15.19
N ALA A 82 3.05 -12.90 -14.56
CA ALA A 82 1.99 -13.86 -14.34
C ALA A 82 1.30 -14.08 -15.69
N GLY A 83 1.69 -15.16 -16.37
CA GLY A 83 0.91 -15.84 -17.41
C GLY A 83 0.12 -16.99 -16.82
#